data_AF-A0A5T8WJ10-F1
#
_entry.id   AF-A0A5T8WJ10-F1
#
_cell.length_a   1.000
_cell.length_b   1.000
_cell.length_c   1.000
_cell.angle_alpha   90.00
_cell.angle_beta   90.00
_cell.angle_gamma   90.00
#
_symmetry.space_group_name_H-M   'P 1'
#
loop_
_entity.id
_entity.type
_entity.pdbx_description
1 polymer ?
#
loop_
_entity_poly.entity_id
_entity_poly.type
_entity_poly.pdbx_seq_one_letter_code
_entity_poly.pdbx_strand_id
1 'polypeptide(L)'
;EKYEEDQDFWTEKRANIFSDVNLTKDECLIDSFRKSQNRCFVDASVFPRNNIREYISLYDTVIIAIPLADSPNSQSFYDIFKISKIELLELVRRGRIKFVAFQNLQRYDSNFLADVLSVDPECVLFSRRLAAATLLAIREKTGLFGFAFDSSTQYNLLKECYNSKVDALKILAESLSENIAFFEYGINQRGALGISQFCGASFAAQIYKSRGRDYGIELMTSAMSLEFSLGLGAHHFPFEHTGYSEVNACKILNGIYNGVQQSQNELREMEIQTLLSNIFTINNDMNVLELDDILSKYSRRMIPQILQEYAH
;
A
#
# COMPACT_ATOMS: atom_id res chain seq x y z
N GLU A 1 -22.31 9.93 -0.35
CA GLU A 1 -21.65 10.79 0.64
C GLU A 1 -20.16 10.55 0.78
N LYS A 2 -19.64 9.57 1.55
CA LYS A 2 -18.17 9.44 1.77
C LYS A 2 -17.30 9.32 0.51
N TYR A 3 -17.80 8.65 -0.51
CA TYR A 3 -17.11 8.59 -1.80
C TYR A 3 -17.15 9.94 -2.55
N GLU A 4 -18.24 10.71 -2.43
CA GLU A 4 -18.35 12.03 -3.03
C GLU A 4 -17.41 13.01 -2.32
N GLU A 5 -17.33 12.97 -0.99
CA GLU A 5 -16.34 13.73 -0.20
C GLU A 5 -14.89 13.47 -0.65
N ASP A 6 -14.57 12.23 -1.08
CA ASP A 6 -13.26 11.87 -1.63
C ASP A 6 -13.01 12.50 -3.02
N GLN A 7 -14.04 12.58 -3.87
CA GLN A 7 -13.95 13.27 -5.16
C GLN A 7 -13.88 14.79 -5.02
N ASP A 8 -14.63 15.36 -4.08
CA ASP A 8 -14.62 16.80 -3.78
C ASP A 8 -13.24 17.20 -3.24
N PHE A 9 -12.69 16.42 -2.30
CA PHE A 9 -11.31 16.57 -1.82
C PHE A 9 -10.31 16.61 -2.98
N TRP A 10 -10.43 15.69 -3.94
CA TRP A 10 -9.54 15.66 -5.09
C TRP A 10 -9.65 16.94 -5.90
N THR A 11 -10.87 17.34 -6.23
CA THR A 11 -11.13 18.55 -7.03
C THR A 11 -10.51 19.79 -6.39
N GLU A 12 -10.61 19.91 -5.06
CA GLU A 12 -10.07 21.05 -4.31
C GLU A 12 -8.54 21.01 -4.17
N LYS A 13 -7.95 19.83 -3.95
CA LYS A 13 -6.53 19.71 -3.57
C LYS A 13 -5.61 19.31 -4.71
N ARG A 14 -6.12 18.87 -5.87
CA ARG A 14 -5.33 18.29 -6.97
C ARG A 14 -4.12 19.14 -7.35
N ALA A 15 -4.32 20.43 -7.60
CA ALA A 15 -3.25 21.33 -8.02
C ALA A 15 -2.10 21.37 -7.00
N ASN A 16 -2.44 21.43 -5.71
CA ASN A 16 -1.45 21.46 -4.63
C ASN A 16 -0.79 20.09 -4.45
N ILE A 17 -1.54 18.98 -4.60
CA ILE A 17 -0.98 17.63 -4.55
C ILE A 17 0.17 17.47 -5.55
N PHE A 18 0.08 18.07 -6.74
CA PHE A 18 1.12 17.94 -7.76
C PHE A 18 2.24 18.99 -7.69
N SER A 19 1.98 20.18 -7.12
CA SER A 19 2.91 21.32 -7.20
C SER A 19 3.41 21.86 -5.85
N ASP A 20 2.66 21.69 -4.76
CA ASP A 20 3.03 22.24 -3.45
C ASP A 20 4.05 21.34 -2.75
N VAL A 21 5.27 21.85 -2.60
CA VAL A 21 6.39 21.15 -1.95
C VAL A 21 6.22 21.00 -0.43
N ASN A 22 5.36 21.81 0.20
CA ASN A 22 5.16 21.79 1.65
C ASN A 22 3.97 20.93 2.08
N LEU A 23 3.10 20.54 1.14
CA LEU A 23 1.94 19.71 1.43
C LEU A 23 2.39 18.32 1.89
N THR A 24 1.88 17.89 3.05
CA THR A 24 2.22 16.60 3.64
C THR A 24 1.13 15.55 3.40
N LYS A 25 1.51 14.26 3.45
CA LYS A 25 0.55 13.16 3.29
C LYS A 25 -0.53 13.16 4.38
N ASP A 26 -0.20 13.56 5.61
CA ASP A 26 -1.14 13.57 6.73
C ASP A 26 -2.28 14.56 6.49
N GLU A 27 -2.01 15.71 5.86
CA GLU A 27 -3.05 16.67 5.47
C GLU A 27 -4.06 16.10 4.47
N CYS A 28 -3.67 15.09 3.69
CA CYS A 28 -4.53 14.43 2.71
C CYS A 28 -5.33 13.25 3.30
N LEU A 29 -4.83 12.64 4.38
CA LEU A 29 -5.51 11.55 5.08
C LEU A 29 -6.65 12.10 5.96
N ILE A 30 -7.66 11.26 6.19
CA ILE A 30 -8.68 11.50 7.23
C ILE A 30 -8.11 11.20 8.62
N ASP A 31 -8.65 11.82 9.67
CA ASP A 31 -8.08 11.77 11.02
C ASP A 31 -7.90 10.35 11.55
N SER A 32 -8.85 9.46 11.24
CA SER A 32 -8.76 8.04 11.59
C SER A 32 -7.49 7.39 11.01
N PHE A 33 -7.01 7.82 9.83
CA PHE A 33 -5.80 7.30 9.18
C PHE A 33 -4.53 8.12 9.50
N ARG A 34 -4.63 9.27 10.16
CA ARG A 34 -3.45 10.08 10.55
C ARG A 34 -2.74 9.53 11.79
N LYS A 35 -3.50 9.03 12.77
CA LYS A 35 -2.95 8.63 14.07
C LYS A 35 -1.93 7.50 13.89
N SER A 36 -0.66 7.82 14.10
CA SER A 36 0.47 6.90 14.05
C SER A 36 0.34 5.85 15.14
N GLN A 37 -0.17 4.68 14.75
CA GLN A 37 -0.09 3.44 15.52
C GLN A 37 0.65 2.40 14.67
N ASN A 38 1.15 1.35 15.32
CA ASN A 38 1.83 0.26 14.62
C ASN A 38 0.84 -0.43 13.68
N ARG A 39 0.96 -0.23 12.36
CA ARG A 39 -0.03 -0.69 11.38
C ARG A 39 0.60 -1.41 10.21
N CYS A 40 -0.16 -2.30 9.59
CA CYS A 40 0.21 -2.95 8.34
C CYS A 40 -0.83 -2.72 7.25
N PHE A 41 -0.39 -2.86 6.01
CA PHE A 41 -1.23 -2.86 4.83
C PHE A 41 -1.18 -4.23 4.16
N VAL A 42 -2.35 -4.83 3.95
CA VAL A 42 -2.52 -6.14 3.34
C VAL A 42 -3.40 -6.00 2.11
N ASP A 43 -2.85 -6.29 0.93
CA ASP A 43 -3.61 -6.20 -0.32
C ASP A 43 -4.36 -7.50 -0.61
N ALA A 44 -5.64 -7.57 -0.22
CA ALA A 44 -6.52 -8.70 -0.49
C ALA A 44 -7.38 -8.52 -1.75
N SER A 45 -7.06 -7.55 -2.62
CA SER A 45 -7.89 -7.24 -3.79
C SER A 45 -7.93 -8.36 -4.84
N VAL A 46 -6.81 -9.09 -5.01
CA VAL A 46 -6.65 -10.15 -6.02
C VAL A 46 -6.25 -11.49 -5.41
N PHE A 47 -5.22 -11.50 -4.55
CA PHE A 47 -4.67 -12.74 -4.00
C PHE A 47 -5.25 -13.05 -2.62
N PRO A 48 -5.53 -14.34 -2.31
CA PRO A 48 -5.92 -14.74 -0.96
C PRO A 48 -4.78 -14.46 0.02
N ARG A 49 -5.13 -14.07 1.24
CA ARG A 49 -4.21 -13.70 2.32
C ARG A 49 -4.31 -14.67 3.49
N ASN A 50 -3.39 -14.51 4.43
CA ASN A 50 -3.37 -15.33 5.63
C ASN A 50 -4.52 -14.96 6.58
N ASN A 51 -4.62 -15.74 7.66
CA ASN A 51 -5.62 -15.53 8.69
C ASN A 51 -5.50 -14.13 9.30
N ILE A 52 -6.63 -13.45 9.53
CA ILE A 52 -6.63 -12.11 10.13
C ILE A 52 -5.92 -12.06 11.49
N ARG A 53 -5.96 -13.18 12.23
CA ARG A 53 -5.31 -13.35 13.55
C ARG A 53 -3.82 -13.12 13.49
N GLU A 54 -3.17 -13.46 12.38
CA GLU A 54 -1.73 -13.27 12.20
C GLU A 54 -1.39 -11.78 12.24
N TYR A 55 -2.14 -10.97 11.49
CA TYR A 55 -1.88 -9.53 11.40
C TYR A 55 -2.28 -8.77 12.68
N ILE A 56 -3.46 -9.04 13.26
CA ILE A 56 -3.92 -8.30 14.46
C ILE A 56 -3.10 -8.61 15.71
N SER A 57 -2.37 -9.75 15.71
CA SER A 57 -1.42 -10.11 16.76
C SER A 57 -0.15 -9.26 16.73
N LEU A 58 0.21 -8.76 15.55
CA LEU A 58 1.43 -7.99 15.33
C LEU A 58 1.19 -6.48 15.26
N TYR A 59 -0.01 -6.06 14.86
CA TYR A 59 -0.32 -4.67 14.57
C TYR A 59 -1.53 -4.15 15.36
N ASP A 60 -1.50 -2.86 15.66
CA ASP A 60 -2.59 -2.09 16.25
C ASP A 60 -3.75 -1.88 15.27
N THR A 61 -3.44 -1.72 13.99
CA THR A 61 -4.44 -1.60 12.93
C THR A 61 -3.97 -2.36 11.69
N VAL A 62 -4.86 -3.16 11.14
CA VAL A 62 -4.65 -3.84 9.84
C VAL A 62 -5.49 -3.09 8.80
N ILE A 63 -4.82 -2.47 7.83
CA ILE A 63 -5.47 -1.80 6.71
C ILE A 63 -5.51 -2.77 5.55
N ILE A 64 -6.70 -3.06 5.04
CA ILE A 64 -6.91 -4.11 4.04
C ILE A 64 -7.46 -3.51 2.76
N ALA A 65 -6.83 -3.80 1.61
CA ALA A 65 -7.49 -3.55 0.34
C ALA A 65 -8.65 -4.52 0.15
N ILE A 66 -9.85 -3.99 -0.08
CA ILE A 66 -11.07 -4.80 -0.15
C ILE A 66 -10.98 -5.77 -1.36
N PRO A 67 -11.32 -7.06 -1.18
CA PRO A 67 -11.45 -8.01 -2.27
C PRO A 67 -12.40 -7.52 -3.36
N LEU A 68 -12.01 -7.67 -4.62
CA LEU A 68 -12.86 -7.32 -5.75
C LEU A 68 -13.93 -8.40 -5.97
N ALA A 69 -15.18 -7.99 -6.10
CA ALA A 69 -16.33 -8.89 -6.27
C ALA A 69 -16.39 -9.52 -7.67
N ASP A 70 -15.69 -8.96 -8.66
CA ASP A 70 -15.69 -9.39 -10.06
C ASP A 70 -14.48 -10.26 -10.44
N SER A 71 -13.65 -10.67 -9.46
CA SER A 71 -12.50 -11.53 -9.71
C SER A 71 -12.94 -12.99 -9.96
N PRO A 72 -12.41 -13.69 -10.99
CA PRO A 72 -12.74 -15.10 -11.25
C PRO A 72 -12.47 -16.04 -10.07
N ASN A 73 -11.55 -15.65 -9.19
CA ASN A 73 -11.18 -16.37 -7.96
C ASN A 73 -11.66 -15.61 -6.71
N SER A 74 -12.70 -14.79 -6.81
CA SER A 74 -13.21 -13.98 -5.71
C SER A 74 -13.69 -14.89 -4.57
N GLN A 75 -12.84 -15.03 -3.55
CA GLN A 75 -13.28 -15.53 -2.27
C GLN A 75 -13.89 -14.36 -1.51
N SER A 76 -14.92 -14.64 -0.69
CA SER A 76 -15.45 -13.60 0.17
C SER A 76 -14.36 -13.15 1.15
N PHE A 77 -14.45 -11.91 1.62
CA PHE A 77 -13.56 -11.40 2.66
C PHE A 77 -13.52 -12.35 3.87
N TYR A 78 -14.68 -12.89 4.25
CA TYR A 78 -14.85 -13.82 5.37
C TYR A 78 -14.08 -15.12 5.16
N ASP A 79 -14.05 -15.64 3.94
CA ASP A 79 -13.34 -16.88 3.60
C ASP A 79 -11.83 -16.68 3.56
N ILE A 80 -11.35 -15.55 3.04
CA ILE A 80 -9.92 -15.22 2.98
C ILE A 80 -9.38 -15.14 4.41
N PHE A 81 -10.03 -14.33 5.24
CA PHE A 81 -9.53 -13.98 6.56
C PHE A 81 -9.98 -14.92 7.68
N LYS A 82 -10.82 -15.91 7.37
CA LYS A 82 -11.38 -16.89 8.33
C LYS A 82 -12.03 -16.21 9.54
N ILE A 83 -12.96 -15.31 9.23
CA ILE A 83 -13.66 -14.46 10.20
C ILE A 83 -15.15 -14.35 9.87
N SER A 84 -16.00 -14.27 10.88
CA SER A 84 -17.44 -14.02 10.69
C SER A 84 -17.77 -12.53 10.51
N LYS A 85 -18.97 -12.24 9.99
CA LYS A 85 -19.47 -10.86 9.86
C LYS A 85 -19.50 -10.12 11.20
N ILE A 86 -19.96 -10.77 12.26
CA ILE A 86 -20.08 -10.15 13.59
C ILE A 86 -18.70 -9.75 14.11
N GLU A 87 -17.73 -10.66 14.01
CA GLU A 87 -16.35 -10.40 14.44
C GLU A 87 -15.71 -9.28 13.61
N LEU A 88 -15.91 -9.27 12.29
CA LEU A 88 -15.42 -8.20 11.42
C LEU A 88 -15.95 -6.83 11.86
N LEU A 89 -17.27 -6.69 12.01
CA LEU A 89 -17.90 -5.42 12.35
C LEU A 89 -17.45 -4.94 13.74
N GLU A 90 -17.23 -5.85 14.68
CA GLU A 90 -16.68 -5.49 15.99
C GLU A 90 -15.22 -5.04 15.90
N LEU A 91 -14.37 -5.70 15.10
CA LEU A 91 -12.99 -5.26 14.88
C LEU A 91 -12.92 -3.88 14.17
N VAL A 92 -13.85 -3.60 13.26
CA VAL A 92 -13.99 -2.27 12.64
C VAL A 92 -14.38 -1.23 13.69
N ARG A 93 -15.38 -1.52 14.53
CA ARG A 93 -15.81 -0.64 15.63
C ARG A 93 -14.67 -0.30 16.58
N ARG A 94 -13.79 -1.28 16.85
CA ARG A 94 -12.61 -1.13 17.72
C ARG A 94 -11.43 -0.43 17.02
N GLY A 95 -11.55 -0.09 15.72
CA GLY A 95 -10.49 0.51 14.93
C GLY A 95 -9.32 -0.44 14.60
N ARG A 96 -9.52 -1.75 14.76
CA ARG A 96 -8.51 -2.80 14.55
C ARG A 96 -8.39 -3.16 13.08
N ILE A 97 -9.47 -3.04 12.33
CA ILE A 97 -9.49 -3.22 10.88
C ILE A 97 -9.97 -1.94 10.22
N LYS A 98 -9.24 -1.54 9.17
CA LYS A 98 -9.63 -0.48 8.24
C LYS A 98 -9.48 -0.95 6.83
N PHE A 99 -10.05 -0.20 5.90
CA PHE A 99 -10.12 -0.61 4.51
C PHE A 99 -9.62 0.45 3.55
N VAL A 100 -9.21 -0.04 2.39
CA VAL A 100 -8.95 0.76 1.21
C VAL A 100 -9.82 0.26 0.06
N ALA A 101 -10.53 1.19 -0.57
CA ALA A 101 -11.26 0.99 -1.82
C ALA A 101 -10.63 1.86 -2.92
N PHE A 102 -9.58 1.33 -3.57
CA PHE A 102 -8.74 2.10 -4.49
C PHE A 102 -9.22 2.09 -5.96
N GLN A 103 -10.10 1.16 -6.33
CA GLN A 103 -10.76 1.06 -7.64
C GLN A 103 -12.20 1.62 -7.67
N ASN A 104 -12.85 1.55 -8.83
CA ASN A 104 -14.25 1.91 -9.02
C ASN A 104 -15.17 1.14 -8.05
N LEU A 105 -16.09 1.85 -7.40
CA LEU A 105 -17.02 1.29 -6.42
C LEU A 105 -17.84 0.11 -6.93
N GLN A 106 -18.16 0.08 -8.23
CA GLN A 106 -18.93 -1.00 -8.85
C GLN A 106 -18.23 -2.36 -8.82
N ARG A 107 -16.92 -2.39 -8.54
CA ARG A 107 -16.12 -3.61 -8.45
C ARG A 107 -16.15 -4.26 -7.07
N TYR A 108 -16.76 -3.63 -6.07
CA TYR A 108 -16.84 -4.18 -4.71
C TYR A 108 -18.26 -4.64 -4.38
N ASP A 109 -18.36 -5.52 -3.38
CA ASP A 109 -19.63 -5.88 -2.78
C ASP A 109 -20.23 -4.66 -2.04
N SER A 110 -21.36 -4.16 -2.56
CA SER A 110 -22.06 -3.00 -2.00
C SER A 110 -22.58 -3.27 -0.59
N ASN A 111 -22.99 -4.50 -0.28
CA ASN A 111 -23.48 -4.85 1.05
C ASN A 111 -22.33 -4.82 2.05
N PHE A 112 -21.17 -5.37 1.68
CA PHE A 112 -19.96 -5.31 2.51
C PHE A 112 -19.58 -3.86 2.84
N LEU A 113 -19.51 -2.99 1.82
CA LEU A 113 -19.19 -1.57 2.01
C LEU A 113 -20.22 -0.87 2.90
N ALA A 114 -21.52 -1.09 2.67
CA ALA A 114 -22.57 -0.49 3.47
C ALA A 114 -22.50 -0.95 4.95
N ASP A 115 -22.25 -2.24 5.18
CA ASP A 115 -22.13 -2.81 6.51
C ASP A 115 -20.99 -2.15 7.30
N VAL A 116 -19.77 -2.07 6.74
CA VAL A 116 -18.61 -1.52 7.47
C VAL A 116 -18.72 0.00 7.67
N LEU A 117 -19.23 0.73 6.66
CA LEU A 117 -19.44 2.18 6.76
C LEU A 117 -20.55 2.55 7.74
N SER A 118 -21.53 1.67 7.95
CA SER A 118 -22.58 1.87 8.97
C SER A 118 -22.04 1.78 10.40
N VAL A 119 -20.93 1.05 10.59
CA VAL A 119 -20.27 0.89 11.89
C VAL A 119 -19.29 2.02 12.15
N ASP A 120 -18.46 2.35 11.17
CA ASP A 120 -17.53 3.48 11.23
C ASP A 120 -17.43 4.15 9.84
N PRO A 121 -17.99 5.36 9.66
CA PRO A 121 -17.92 6.09 8.39
C PRO A 121 -16.49 6.45 7.96
N GLU A 122 -15.51 6.43 8.87
CA GLU A 122 -14.12 6.74 8.60
C GLU A 122 -13.22 5.49 8.49
N CYS A 123 -13.80 4.29 8.41
CA CYS A 123 -13.00 3.06 8.31
C CYS A 123 -12.51 2.75 6.88
N VAL A 124 -13.07 3.39 5.86
CA VAL A 124 -12.70 3.18 4.45
C VAL A 124 -11.99 4.42 3.90
N LEU A 125 -10.79 4.23 3.35
CA LEU A 125 -10.11 5.24 2.54
C LEU A 125 -10.34 4.95 1.04
N PHE A 126 -10.83 5.94 0.32
CA PHE A 126 -11.11 5.82 -1.11
C PHE A 126 -9.92 6.27 -1.96
N SER A 127 -10.04 6.03 -3.27
CA SER A 127 -8.96 6.14 -4.25
C SER A 127 -8.26 7.50 -4.28
N ARG A 128 -8.97 8.63 -4.11
CA ARG A 128 -8.36 9.95 -4.29
C ARG A 128 -7.46 10.35 -3.14
N ARG A 129 -7.94 10.20 -1.91
CA ARG A 129 -7.13 10.46 -0.71
C ARG A 129 -5.97 9.47 -0.60
N LEU A 130 -6.19 8.19 -0.94
CA LEU A 130 -5.10 7.22 -1.03
C LEU A 130 -4.06 7.66 -2.06
N ALA A 131 -4.48 8.12 -3.24
CA ALA A 131 -3.57 8.55 -4.28
C ALA A 131 -2.72 9.74 -3.81
N ALA A 132 -3.38 10.75 -3.23
CA ALA A 132 -2.72 11.94 -2.69
C ALA A 132 -1.67 11.57 -1.62
N ALA A 133 -2.07 10.79 -0.61
CA ALA A 133 -1.17 10.39 0.46
C ALA A 133 0.02 9.56 -0.06
N THR A 134 -0.23 8.65 -1.01
CA THR A 134 0.80 7.83 -1.63
C THR A 134 1.80 8.66 -2.42
N LEU A 135 1.33 9.58 -3.28
CA LEU A 135 2.20 10.46 -4.06
C LEU A 135 3.08 11.34 -3.18
N LEU A 136 2.49 11.90 -2.11
CA LEU A 136 3.23 12.76 -1.18
C LEU A 136 4.25 11.95 -0.36
N ALA A 137 3.96 10.70 -0.01
CA ALA A 137 4.94 9.83 0.64
C ALA A 137 6.09 9.43 -0.30
N ILE A 138 5.79 9.11 -1.56
CA ILE A 138 6.82 8.83 -2.59
C ILE A 138 7.71 10.06 -2.79
N ARG A 139 7.09 11.24 -2.85
CA ARG A 139 7.79 12.52 -2.95
C ARG A 139 8.71 12.77 -1.77
N GLU A 140 8.19 12.63 -0.55
CA GLU A 140 8.96 12.79 0.68
C GLU A 140 10.21 11.89 0.69
N LYS A 141 10.06 10.66 0.21
CA LYS A 141 11.13 9.65 0.19
C LYS A 141 12.17 9.89 -0.90
N THR A 142 11.75 10.29 -2.09
CA THR A 142 12.62 10.32 -3.28
C THR A 142 13.07 11.70 -3.69
N GLY A 143 12.34 12.75 -3.29
CA GLY A 143 12.56 14.13 -3.73
C GLY A 143 12.37 14.36 -5.23
N LEU A 144 11.91 13.35 -5.98
CA LEU A 144 11.89 13.36 -7.44
C LEU A 144 10.55 12.87 -8.00
N PHE A 145 10.12 11.68 -7.62
CA PHE A 145 8.85 11.12 -8.09
C PHE A 145 7.68 11.79 -7.39
N GLY A 146 6.52 11.81 -8.06
CA GLY A 146 5.29 12.37 -7.50
C GLY A 146 5.14 13.88 -7.67
N PHE A 147 6.00 14.56 -8.44
CA PHE A 147 5.85 15.97 -8.81
C PHE A 147 5.34 16.15 -10.24
N ALA A 148 4.49 17.16 -10.46
CA ALA A 148 4.32 17.75 -11.80
C ALA A 148 5.19 19.01 -11.87
N PHE A 149 6.37 18.87 -12.47
CA PHE A 149 7.26 20.01 -12.69
C PHE A 149 6.69 20.96 -13.75
N ASP A 150 6.97 22.25 -13.62
CA ASP A 150 6.77 23.17 -14.73
C ASP A 150 7.71 22.82 -15.90
N SER A 151 7.38 23.26 -17.11
CA SER A 151 8.12 22.89 -18.32
C SER A 151 9.61 23.27 -18.28
N SER A 152 9.97 24.36 -17.59
CA SER A 152 11.36 24.80 -17.50
C SER A 152 12.15 23.90 -16.55
N THR A 153 11.59 23.61 -15.38
CA THR A 153 12.20 22.68 -14.40
C THR A 153 12.34 21.28 -14.99
N GLN A 154 11.30 20.79 -15.66
CA GLN A 154 11.32 19.50 -16.35
C GLN A 154 12.43 19.46 -17.40
N TYR A 155 12.51 20.46 -18.28
CA TYR A 155 13.53 20.49 -19.33
C TYR A 155 14.94 20.49 -18.75
N ASN A 156 15.19 21.31 -17.72
CA ASN A 156 16.50 21.39 -17.08
C ASN A 156 16.89 20.06 -16.42
N LEU A 157 15.98 19.44 -15.66
CA LEU A 157 16.22 18.14 -15.03
C LEU A 157 16.57 17.06 -16.07
N LEU A 158 15.76 16.93 -17.12
CA LEU A 158 15.97 15.94 -18.17
C LEU A 158 17.29 16.18 -18.91
N LYS A 159 17.60 17.44 -19.23
CA LYS A 159 18.84 17.84 -19.91
C LYS A 159 20.07 17.50 -19.07
N GLU A 160 20.07 17.83 -17.78
CA GLU A 160 21.21 17.54 -16.89
C GLU A 160 21.40 16.03 -16.71
N CYS A 161 20.31 15.28 -16.48
CA CYS A 161 20.37 13.83 -16.39
C CYS A 161 20.92 13.18 -17.67
N TYR A 162 20.45 13.61 -18.84
CA TYR A 162 20.89 13.09 -20.13
C TYR A 162 22.36 13.41 -20.44
N ASN A 163 22.83 14.61 -20.07
CA ASN A 163 24.20 15.06 -20.31
C ASN A 163 25.22 14.57 -19.27
N SER A 164 24.77 13.96 -18.17
CA SER A 164 25.61 13.51 -17.05
C SER A 164 26.64 12.43 -17.41
N LYS A 165 26.51 11.76 -18.57
CA LYS A 165 27.29 10.57 -18.99
C LYS A 165 27.17 9.37 -18.03
N VAL A 166 26.21 9.37 -17.12
CA VAL A 166 25.89 8.25 -16.25
C VAL A 166 24.69 7.51 -16.83
N ASP A 167 24.86 6.25 -17.23
CA ASP A 167 23.80 5.46 -17.89
C ASP A 167 22.51 5.39 -17.07
N ALA A 168 22.61 5.25 -15.75
CA ALA A 168 21.45 5.23 -14.86
C ALA A 168 20.66 6.54 -14.87
N LEU A 169 21.33 7.69 -14.98
CA LEU A 169 20.68 9.00 -15.08
C LEU A 169 20.08 9.22 -16.47
N LYS A 170 20.68 8.66 -17.52
CA LYS A 170 20.07 8.65 -18.85
C LYS A 170 18.77 7.84 -18.86
N ILE A 171 18.78 6.64 -18.30
CA ILE A 171 17.56 5.80 -18.16
C ILE A 171 16.50 6.53 -17.32
N LEU A 172 16.92 7.25 -16.27
CA LEU A 172 16.00 8.06 -15.46
C LEU A 172 15.37 9.19 -16.29
N ALA A 173 16.16 9.91 -17.09
CA ALA A 173 15.64 10.95 -17.96
C ALA A 173 14.64 10.39 -18.98
N GLU A 174 14.97 9.27 -19.62
CA GLU A 174 14.08 8.59 -20.57
C GLU A 174 12.76 8.19 -19.87
N SER A 175 12.85 7.51 -18.72
CA SER A 175 11.69 7.12 -17.92
C SER A 175 10.83 8.31 -17.49
N LEU A 176 11.42 9.43 -17.06
CA LEU A 176 10.66 10.61 -16.64
C LEU A 176 9.98 11.27 -17.83
N SER A 177 10.67 11.37 -18.97
CA SER A 177 10.15 12.02 -20.18
C SER A 177 8.91 11.32 -20.76
N GLU A 178 8.86 9.99 -20.70
CA GLU A 178 7.71 9.21 -21.16
C GLU A 178 6.49 9.40 -20.25
N ASN A 179 6.72 9.48 -18.94
CA ASN A 179 5.65 9.41 -17.95
C ASN A 179 5.07 10.79 -17.58
N ILE A 180 5.91 11.84 -17.53
CA ILE A 180 5.53 13.12 -16.93
C ILE A 180 4.43 13.85 -17.72
N ALA A 181 4.40 13.70 -19.04
CA ALA A 181 3.39 14.34 -19.89
C ALA A 181 1.97 13.82 -19.62
N PHE A 182 1.85 12.57 -19.15
CA PHE A 182 0.57 11.92 -18.87
C PHE A 182 0.32 11.75 -17.37
N PHE A 183 1.24 12.17 -16.51
CA PHE A 183 1.20 11.85 -15.09
C PHE A 183 -0.07 12.39 -14.40
N GLU A 184 -0.31 13.71 -14.44
CA GLU A 184 -1.50 14.30 -13.80
C GLU A 184 -2.79 13.73 -14.40
N TYR A 185 -2.85 13.63 -15.73
CA TYR A 185 -4.00 13.07 -16.42
C TYR A 185 -4.27 11.61 -16.04
N GLY A 186 -3.23 10.78 -16.01
CA GLY A 186 -3.30 9.36 -15.70
C GLY A 186 -3.77 9.10 -14.27
N ILE A 187 -3.22 9.82 -13.29
CA ILE A 187 -3.70 9.76 -11.90
C ILE A 187 -5.11 10.31 -11.78
N ASN A 188 -5.46 11.36 -12.52
CA ASN A 188 -6.82 11.89 -12.51
C ASN A 188 -7.85 10.87 -13.03
N GLN A 189 -7.50 10.07 -14.05
CA GLN A 189 -8.40 9.04 -14.59
C GLN A 189 -8.43 7.76 -13.75
N ARG A 190 -7.28 7.33 -13.22
CA ARG A 190 -7.12 6.01 -12.59
C ARG A 190 -7.10 6.05 -11.06
N GLY A 191 -7.01 7.23 -10.47
CA GLY A 191 -6.83 7.39 -9.03
C GLY A 191 -5.57 6.69 -8.54
N ALA A 192 -5.65 6.03 -7.39
CA ALA A 192 -4.50 5.37 -6.78
C ALA A 192 -3.94 4.21 -7.62
N LEU A 193 -4.77 3.55 -8.43
CA LEU A 193 -4.32 2.47 -9.34
C LEU A 193 -3.27 2.97 -10.34
N GLY A 194 -3.29 4.24 -10.71
CA GLY A 194 -2.37 4.81 -11.68
C GLY A 194 -0.94 5.00 -11.17
N ILE A 195 -0.72 5.02 -9.84
CA ILE A 195 0.55 5.50 -9.26
C ILE A 195 1.75 4.64 -9.69
N SER A 196 1.61 3.33 -9.60
CA SER A 196 2.73 2.41 -9.90
C SER A 196 3.24 2.54 -11.33
N GLN A 197 2.41 3.02 -12.25
CA GLN A 197 2.78 3.19 -13.65
C GLN A 197 3.65 4.42 -13.91
N PHE A 198 3.63 5.42 -13.02
CA PHE A 198 4.30 6.70 -13.24
C PHE A 198 5.42 7.00 -12.25
N CYS A 199 5.63 6.15 -11.24
CA CYS A 199 6.65 6.34 -10.21
C CYS A 199 7.79 5.31 -10.35
N GLY A 200 8.32 4.83 -9.22
CA GLY A 200 9.52 4.02 -9.15
C GLY A 200 9.44 2.70 -9.92
N ALA A 201 8.24 2.11 -10.08
CA ALA A 201 8.10 0.85 -10.82
C ALA A 201 8.36 1.02 -12.33
N SER A 202 7.89 2.12 -12.92
CA SER A 202 8.16 2.47 -14.31
C SER A 202 9.65 2.63 -14.56
N PHE A 203 10.33 3.34 -13.65
CA PHE A 203 11.78 3.50 -13.69
C PHE A 203 12.53 2.18 -13.54
N ALA A 204 12.13 1.34 -12.57
CA ALA A 204 12.68 0.00 -12.37
C ALA A 204 12.56 -0.84 -13.65
N ALA A 205 11.38 -0.82 -14.29
CA ALA A 205 11.12 -1.55 -15.51
C ALA A 205 12.04 -1.10 -16.65
N GLN A 206 12.25 0.21 -16.81
CA GLN A 206 13.17 0.74 -17.82
C GLN A 206 14.63 0.34 -17.57
N ILE A 207 15.08 0.27 -16.31
CA ILE A 207 16.42 -0.26 -15.98
C ILE A 207 16.57 -1.70 -16.48
N TYR A 208 15.61 -2.58 -16.23
CA TYR A 208 15.69 -3.97 -16.69
C TYR A 208 15.55 -4.09 -18.20
N LYS A 209 14.68 -3.27 -18.81
CA LYS A 209 14.47 -3.24 -20.26
C LYS A 209 15.74 -2.84 -21.00
N SER A 210 16.51 -1.89 -20.47
CA SER A 210 17.83 -1.50 -21.00
C SER A 210 18.84 -2.67 -21.01
N ARG A 211 18.63 -3.68 -20.17
CA ARG A 211 19.44 -4.91 -20.07
C ARG A 211 18.83 -6.10 -20.82
N GLY A 212 17.82 -5.85 -21.66
CA GLY A 212 17.15 -6.87 -22.47
C GLY A 212 16.18 -7.76 -21.69
N ARG A 213 15.67 -7.31 -20.54
CA ARG A 213 14.66 -8.04 -19.74
C ARG A 213 13.44 -7.15 -19.51
N ASP A 214 12.26 -7.61 -19.91
CA ASP A 214 11.02 -6.88 -19.66
C ASP A 214 10.31 -7.48 -18.43
N TYR A 215 10.27 -6.70 -17.35
CA TYR A 215 9.58 -7.03 -16.10
C TYR A 215 8.54 -5.97 -15.73
N GLY A 216 8.01 -5.26 -16.73
CA GLY A 216 7.11 -4.14 -16.50
C GLY A 216 5.86 -4.53 -15.70
N ILE A 217 5.27 -5.68 -16.02
CA ILE A 217 4.06 -6.16 -15.34
C ILE A 217 4.36 -6.48 -13.88
N GLU A 218 5.36 -7.32 -13.62
CA GLU A 218 5.73 -7.79 -12.28
C GLU A 218 6.08 -6.62 -11.36
N LEU A 219 6.86 -5.66 -11.86
CA LEU A 219 7.26 -4.49 -11.09
C LEU A 219 6.06 -3.56 -10.82
N MET A 220 5.22 -3.28 -11.81
CA MET A 220 4.06 -2.40 -11.62
C MET A 220 2.98 -3.01 -10.73
N THR A 221 2.74 -4.32 -10.82
CA THR A 221 1.75 -5.00 -9.96
C THR A 221 2.22 -5.09 -8.52
N SER A 222 3.49 -5.45 -8.28
CA SER A 222 4.04 -5.53 -6.92
C SER A 222 4.25 -4.16 -6.28
N ALA A 223 4.42 -3.10 -7.07
CA ALA A 223 4.62 -1.74 -6.56
C ALA A 223 3.37 -1.16 -5.91
N MET A 224 2.17 -1.50 -6.37
CA MET A 224 0.94 -0.86 -5.88
C MET A 224 0.77 -0.97 -4.37
N SER A 225 0.87 -2.20 -3.85
CA SER A 225 0.65 -2.46 -2.43
C SER A 225 1.77 -1.87 -1.56
N LEU A 226 3.00 -1.86 -2.07
CA LEU A 226 4.14 -1.22 -1.43
C LEU A 226 3.97 0.31 -1.37
N GLU A 227 3.62 0.94 -2.48
CA GLU A 227 3.44 2.39 -2.57
C GLU A 227 2.28 2.86 -1.67
N PHE A 228 1.16 2.15 -1.67
CA PHE A 228 0.05 2.44 -0.76
C PHE A 228 0.48 2.35 0.70
N SER A 229 1.33 1.36 1.06
CA SER A 229 1.85 1.25 2.42
C SER A 229 2.70 2.47 2.81
N LEU A 230 3.48 3.03 1.89
CA LEU A 230 4.24 4.27 2.13
C LEU A 230 3.30 5.46 2.43
N GLY A 231 2.25 5.60 1.62
CA GLY A 231 1.21 6.63 1.79
C GLY A 231 0.47 6.52 3.11
N LEU A 232 0.14 5.28 3.50
CA LEU A 232 -0.57 4.97 4.74
C LEU A 232 0.35 4.95 5.97
N GLY A 233 1.67 5.02 5.78
CA GLY A 233 2.64 4.84 6.87
C GLY A 233 2.48 3.48 7.55
N ALA A 234 2.37 2.43 6.75
CA ALA A 234 2.10 1.06 7.17
C ALA A 234 3.18 0.08 6.70
N HIS A 235 3.40 -0.97 7.49
CA HIS A 235 4.24 -2.10 7.09
C HIS A 235 3.61 -2.82 5.89
N HIS A 236 4.40 -3.08 4.85
CA HIS A 236 3.98 -3.82 3.66
C HIS A 236 4.22 -5.32 3.83
N PHE A 237 3.28 -6.14 3.37
CA PHE A 237 3.44 -7.59 3.27
C PHE A 237 3.46 -8.01 1.79
N PRO A 238 4.64 -8.26 1.20
CA PRO A 238 4.73 -8.80 -0.14
C PRO A 238 4.02 -10.15 -0.21
N PHE A 239 3.18 -10.36 -1.22
CA PHE A 239 2.55 -11.67 -1.40
C PHE A 239 3.58 -12.73 -1.80
N GLU A 240 3.46 -13.92 -1.20
CA GLU A 240 4.30 -15.06 -1.52
C GLU A 240 3.48 -16.36 -1.50
N HIS A 241 3.49 -17.10 -2.61
CA HIS A 241 2.88 -18.41 -2.72
C HIS A 241 3.68 -19.32 -3.66
N THR A 242 3.36 -20.61 -3.68
CA THR A 242 3.96 -21.55 -4.63
C THR A 242 3.62 -21.13 -6.07
N GLY A 243 4.60 -20.59 -6.80
CA GLY A 243 4.48 -20.20 -8.20
C GLY A 243 4.54 -18.69 -8.48
N TYR A 244 4.36 -17.84 -7.47
CA TYR A 244 4.47 -16.38 -7.63
C TYR A 244 4.90 -15.72 -6.31
N SER A 245 5.82 -14.76 -6.40
CA SER A 245 6.34 -14.02 -5.24
C SER A 245 6.66 -12.59 -5.61
N GLU A 246 6.15 -11.67 -4.80
CA GLU A 246 6.38 -10.23 -4.93
C GLU A 246 7.68 -9.80 -4.23
N VAL A 247 8.25 -10.65 -3.38
CA VAL A 247 9.37 -10.32 -2.48
C VAL A 247 10.54 -9.66 -3.21
N ASN A 248 10.98 -10.23 -4.35
CA ASN A 248 12.11 -9.68 -5.07
C ASN A 248 11.78 -8.37 -5.80
N ALA A 249 10.58 -8.24 -6.35
CA ALA A 249 10.12 -7.01 -6.97
C ALA A 249 10.02 -5.89 -5.93
N CYS A 250 9.41 -6.17 -4.78
CA CYS A 250 9.30 -5.24 -3.66
C CYS A 250 10.67 -4.83 -3.12
N LYS A 251 11.65 -5.74 -3.03
CA LYS A 251 13.03 -5.38 -2.64
C LYS A 251 13.68 -4.38 -3.59
N ILE A 252 13.53 -4.57 -4.90
CA ILE A 252 14.05 -3.65 -5.92
C ILE A 252 13.40 -2.27 -5.74
N LEU A 253 12.08 -2.24 -5.63
CA LEU A 253 11.30 -1.01 -5.50
C LEU A 253 11.59 -0.29 -4.17
N ASN A 254 11.74 -1.04 -3.09
CA ASN A 254 12.13 -0.53 -1.79
C ASN A 254 13.51 0.14 -1.86
N GLY A 255 14.45 -0.44 -2.60
CA GLY A 255 15.76 0.17 -2.89
C GLY A 255 15.66 1.48 -3.69
N ILE A 256 14.68 1.62 -4.57
CA ILE A 256 14.42 2.87 -5.31
C ILE A 256 13.83 3.95 -4.40
N TYR A 257 12.89 3.57 -3.52
CA TYR A 257 12.20 4.53 -2.65
C TYR A 257 12.99 4.92 -1.40
N ASN A 258 13.70 3.99 -0.78
CA ASN A 258 14.41 4.20 0.49
C ASN A 258 15.94 4.21 0.36
N GLY A 259 16.48 3.98 -0.85
CA GLY A 259 17.89 3.75 -1.07
C GLY A 259 18.33 2.33 -0.69
N VAL A 260 19.54 1.94 -1.10
CA VAL A 260 20.11 0.62 -0.78
C VAL A 260 20.62 0.62 0.66
N GLN A 261 19.86 0.05 1.59
CA GLN A 261 20.34 -0.29 2.93
C GLN A 261 20.82 -1.74 2.94
N GLN A 262 22.08 -1.98 3.36
CA GLN A 262 22.73 -3.30 3.26
C GLN A 262 22.20 -4.35 4.27
N SER A 263 21.29 -3.99 5.17
CA SER A 263 20.75 -4.95 6.15
C SER A 263 19.37 -4.52 6.63
N GLN A 264 18.34 -5.16 6.11
CA GLN A 264 17.06 -5.26 6.82
C GLN A 264 16.62 -6.71 6.73
N ASN A 265 16.49 -7.35 7.89
CA ASN A 265 15.81 -8.64 8.00
C ASN A 265 14.32 -8.34 7.78
N GLU A 266 13.88 -8.48 6.53
CA GLU A 266 12.47 -8.33 6.16
C GLU A 266 11.70 -9.52 6.72
N LEU A 267 10.71 -9.24 7.57
CA LEU A 267 9.77 -10.23 8.07
C LEU A 267 8.94 -10.76 6.89
N ARG A 268 9.10 -12.03 6.54
CA ARG A 268 8.31 -12.64 5.45
C ARG A 268 6.97 -13.14 5.96
N GLU A 269 5.93 -12.99 5.15
CA GLU A 269 4.57 -13.44 5.45
C GLU A 269 4.53 -14.95 5.78
N MET A 270 5.25 -15.79 5.01
CA MET A 270 5.34 -17.23 5.28
C MET A 270 6.07 -17.59 6.58
N GLU A 271 7.09 -16.82 6.96
CA GLU A 271 7.86 -17.04 8.19
C GLU A 271 7.01 -16.67 9.42
N ILE A 272 6.31 -15.54 9.33
CA ILE A 272 5.33 -15.11 10.35
C ILE A 272 4.23 -16.15 10.50
N GLN A 273 3.66 -16.63 9.39
CA GLN A 273 2.62 -17.64 9.42
C GLN A 273 3.09 -18.89 10.17
N THR A 274 4.28 -19.39 9.81
CA THR A 274 4.87 -20.57 10.44
C THR A 274 5.04 -20.36 11.94
N LEU A 275 5.56 -19.21 12.35
CA LEU A 275 5.79 -18.90 13.75
C LEU A 275 4.48 -18.71 14.53
N LEU A 276 3.53 -17.93 14.02
CA LEU A 276 2.27 -17.67 14.72
C LEU A 276 1.38 -18.91 14.77
N SER A 277 1.22 -19.63 13.67
CA SER A 277 0.35 -20.81 13.61
C SER A 277 0.96 -22.06 14.24
N ASN A 278 2.25 -22.34 14.00
CA ASN A 278 2.86 -23.60 14.45
C ASN A 278 3.59 -23.47 15.80
N ILE A 279 4.12 -22.29 16.15
CA ILE A 279 4.85 -22.09 17.40
C ILE A 279 3.93 -21.50 18.47
N PHE A 280 3.25 -20.39 18.17
CA PHE A 280 2.37 -19.72 19.12
C PHE A 280 0.93 -20.25 19.12
N THR A 281 0.58 -21.17 18.21
CA THR A 281 -0.77 -21.75 18.07
C THR A 281 -1.87 -20.68 17.90
N ILE A 282 -1.52 -19.52 17.37
CA ILE A 282 -2.47 -18.47 17.00
C ILE A 282 -3.06 -18.85 15.65
N ASN A 283 -4.15 -19.61 15.69
CA ASN A 283 -4.83 -20.17 14.52
C ASN A 283 -6.36 -20.04 14.69
N ASN A 284 -7.13 -20.78 13.89
CA ASN A 284 -8.60 -20.75 13.95
C ASN A 284 -9.22 -21.34 15.23
N ASP A 285 -8.44 -22.00 16.09
CA ASP A 285 -8.95 -22.60 17.34
C ASP A 285 -9.23 -21.53 18.41
N MET A 286 -8.70 -20.31 18.24
CA MET A 286 -8.95 -19.17 19.13
C MET A 286 -9.94 -18.17 18.53
N ASN A 287 -10.88 -17.66 19.32
CA ASN A 287 -11.77 -16.60 18.86
C ASN A 287 -10.97 -15.30 18.62
N VAL A 288 -11.25 -14.62 17.49
CA VAL A 288 -10.48 -13.42 17.10
C VAL A 288 -10.72 -12.23 18.04
N LEU A 289 -11.93 -12.11 18.62
CA LEU A 289 -12.26 -11.06 19.58
C LEU A 289 -11.67 -11.36 20.95
N GLU A 290 -11.65 -12.63 21.36
CA GLU A 290 -10.96 -13.05 22.59
C GLU A 290 -9.46 -12.79 22.50
N LEU A 291 -8.83 -13.14 21.36
CA LEU A 291 -7.44 -12.79 21.06
C LEU A 291 -7.24 -11.27 21.20
N ASP A 292 -8.11 -10.47 20.57
CA ASP A 292 -8.02 -9.02 20.62
C ASP A 292 -8.14 -8.46 22.04
N ASP A 293 -9.05 -8.99 22.86
CA ASP A 293 -9.23 -8.62 24.25
C ASP A 293 -7.98 -8.93 25.09
N ILE A 294 -7.35 -10.09 24.87
CA ILE A 294 -6.10 -10.49 25.55
C ILE A 294 -4.97 -9.54 25.15
N LEU A 295 -4.77 -9.33 23.85
CA LEU A 295 -3.72 -8.46 23.32
C LEU A 295 -3.86 -7.01 23.82
N SER A 296 -5.10 -6.53 23.92
CA SER A 296 -5.40 -5.19 24.41
C SER A 296 -5.11 -5.01 25.91
N LYS A 297 -5.20 -6.10 26.70
CA LYS A 297 -4.92 -6.09 28.15
C LYS A 297 -3.42 -6.18 28.48
N TYR A 298 -2.65 -7.00 27.76
CA TYR A 298 -1.29 -7.37 28.14
C TYR A 298 -0.17 -6.55 27.46
N SER A 299 -0.49 -5.40 26.86
CA SER A 299 0.43 -4.61 26.03
C SER A 299 0.99 -5.39 24.83
N ARG A 300 0.40 -5.12 23.66
CA ARG A 300 0.69 -5.68 22.32
C ARG A 300 2.17 -5.70 21.87
N ARG A 301 3.08 -5.09 22.64
CA ARG A 301 4.49 -4.86 22.28
C ARG A 301 5.38 -6.10 22.40
N MET A 302 4.96 -7.15 23.10
CA MET A 302 5.83 -8.33 23.31
C MET A 302 6.03 -9.17 22.04
N ILE A 303 4.99 -9.44 21.24
CA ILE A 303 5.13 -10.36 20.09
C ILE A 303 6.06 -9.79 19.00
N PRO A 304 5.93 -8.51 18.59
CA PRO A 304 6.87 -7.92 17.63
C PRO A 304 8.31 -7.83 18.17
N GLN A 305 8.50 -7.63 19.48
CA GLN A 305 9.84 -7.66 20.10
C GLN A 305 10.44 -9.06 20.08
N ILE A 306 9.65 -10.08 20.42
CA ILE A 306 10.07 -11.49 20.33
C ILE A 306 10.42 -11.86 18.88
N LEU A 307 9.66 -11.35 17.90
CA LEU A 307 9.96 -11.56 16.48
C LEU A 307 11.27 -10.89 16.04
N GLN A 308 11.59 -9.70 16.55
CA GLN A 308 12.89 -9.07 16.30
C GLN A 308 14.05 -9.87 16.88
N GLU A 309 13.87 -10.51 18.05
CA GLU A 309 14.87 -11.38 18.66
C GLU A 309 15.08 -12.69 17.87
N TYR A 310 14.04 -13.21 17.22
CA TYR A 310 14.10 -14.41 16.37
C TYR A 310 14.58 -14.16 14.94
N ALA A 311 14.61 -12.90 14.50
CA ALA A 311 15.10 -12.51 13.18
C ALA A 311 16.63 -12.38 13.10
N HIS A 312 17.39 -12.91 14.09
CA HIS A 312 18.86 -12.88 14.12
C HIS A 312 19.49 -14.22 13.69
#